data_AF-C6G408-F1
#
_entry.id   AF-C6G408-F1
#
_cell.length_a   1.000
_cell.length_b   1.000
_cell.length_c   1.000
_cell.angle_alpha   90.00
_cell.angle_beta   90.00
_cell.angle_gamma   90.00
#
_symmetry.space_group_name_H-M   'P 1'
#
loop_
_entity.id
_entity.type
_entity.pdbx_description
1 polymer ?
#
loop_
_entity_poly.entity_id
_entity_poly.type
_entity_poly.pdbx_seq_one_letter_code
_entity_poly.pdbx_strand_id
1 'polypeptide(L)'
;MYDLATFSLRDMTECGAALRKCGRDASNMEVVANRMVQYLYDQLRDGITEERACSLVRFFKTHPFCALEPDLQRFARQMLGVDSAHASMKCLTLLATAGKESTWNARNESAGHKAVPLLSDEMVARFPMISQLIGQFGLDVGKVLQPDEKFLLDHEQTTYNVFHVPQALGSPVIPAQKDFVIPYGIRSVLGFGGMLPTGDLFATILFSRVAISREQAEMFRPLALSVKVALLDIADEAVFA
;
A
#
# COMPACT_ATOMS: atom_id res chain seq x y z
N MET A 1 15.09 -14.61 3.76
CA MET A 1 14.01 -15.13 2.88
C MET A 1 13.00 -15.81 3.76
N TYR A 2 11.72 -15.59 3.47
CA TYR A 2 10.59 -15.99 4.32
C TYR A 2 9.58 -16.74 3.46
N ASP A 3 9.14 -17.92 3.90
CA ASP A 3 8.00 -18.57 3.27
C ASP A 3 6.72 -17.81 3.64
N LEU A 4 6.06 -17.22 2.64
CA LEU A 4 4.87 -16.41 2.87
C LEU A 4 3.67 -17.26 3.33
N ALA A 5 3.60 -18.54 2.92
CA ALA A 5 2.49 -19.42 3.30
C ALA A 5 2.59 -19.89 4.76
N THR A 6 3.80 -19.92 5.33
CA THR A 6 4.04 -20.36 6.72
C THR A 6 4.73 -19.29 7.57
N PHE A 7 4.57 -18.02 7.19
CA PHE A 7 5.25 -16.86 7.78
C PHE A 7 5.14 -16.83 9.31
N SER A 8 6.27 -16.97 9.99
CA SER A 8 6.36 -17.21 11.43
C SER A 8 6.60 -15.92 12.24
N LEU A 9 6.52 -16.03 13.56
CA LEU A 9 6.86 -14.92 14.48
C LEU A 9 8.32 -14.48 14.36
N ARG A 10 9.20 -15.45 14.07
CA ARG A 10 10.61 -15.16 13.80
C ARG A 10 10.75 -14.35 12.51
N ASP A 11 10.10 -14.79 11.43
CA ASP A 11 10.12 -14.09 10.14
C ASP A 11 9.57 -12.67 10.25
N MET A 12 8.46 -12.50 10.98
CA MET A 12 7.91 -11.17 11.30
C MET A 12 8.94 -10.28 12.00
N THR A 13 9.64 -10.80 13.00
CA THR A 13 10.60 -10.01 13.78
C THR A 13 11.79 -9.60 12.91
N GLU A 14 12.34 -10.53 12.12
CA GLU A 14 13.47 -10.29 11.21
C GLU A 14 13.07 -9.34 10.06
N CYS A 15 11.92 -9.57 9.44
CA CYS A 15 11.38 -8.74 8.37
C CYS A 15 11.11 -7.32 8.86
N GLY A 16 10.48 -7.17 10.03
CA GLY A 16 10.23 -5.86 10.64
C GLY A 16 11.52 -5.12 10.95
N ALA A 17 12.53 -5.82 11.45
CA ALA A 17 13.85 -5.23 11.66
C ALA A 17 14.47 -4.73 10.36
N ALA A 18 14.36 -5.46 9.26
CA ALA A 18 14.87 -5.03 7.96
C ALA A 18 14.10 -3.85 7.37
N LEU A 19 12.76 -3.85 7.47
CA LEU A 19 11.91 -2.73 7.02
C LEU A 19 12.28 -1.43 7.72
N ARG A 20 12.54 -1.46 9.04
CA ARG A 20 13.01 -0.28 9.79
C ARG A 20 14.34 0.28 9.25
N LYS A 21 15.20 -0.55 8.66
CA LYS A 21 16.48 -0.08 8.10
C LYS A 21 16.34 0.59 6.75
N CYS A 22 15.21 0.44 6.07
CA CYS A 22 15.00 1.01 4.73
C CYS A 22 15.05 2.55 4.74
N GLY A 23 14.70 3.17 5.87
CA GLY A 23 14.72 4.63 6.07
C GLY A 23 16.12 5.24 6.16
N ARG A 24 17.14 4.47 6.52
CA ARG A 24 18.49 5.01 6.77
C ARG A 24 19.09 5.63 5.52
N ASP A 25 19.67 6.83 5.67
CA ASP A 25 20.37 7.54 4.59
C ASP A 25 19.52 7.70 3.31
N ALA A 26 18.19 7.77 3.47
CA ALA A 26 17.28 8.03 2.37
C ALA A 26 17.14 9.54 2.16
N SER A 27 17.10 9.98 0.90
CA SER A 27 16.95 11.39 0.53
C SER A 27 15.49 11.87 0.48
N ASN A 28 14.54 10.93 0.43
CA ASN A 28 13.11 11.21 0.31
C ASN A 28 12.28 9.95 0.61
N MET A 29 10.98 10.14 0.77
CA MET A 29 10.04 9.07 1.09
C MET A 29 9.92 8.01 0.00
N GLU A 30 9.99 8.41 -1.27
CA GLU A 30 9.95 7.51 -2.42
C GLU A 30 11.12 6.51 -2.41
N VAL A 31 12.33 6.93 -2.05
CA VAL A 31 13.49 6.05 -1.89
C VAL A 31 13.24 5.00 -0.80
N VAL A 32 12.67 5.41 0.34
CA VAL A 32 12.32 4.46 1.43
C VAL A 32 11.28 3.46 0.96
N ALA A 33 10.20 3.93 0.32
CA ALA A 33 9.14 3.08 -0.20
C ALA A 33 9.66 2.07 -1.23
N ASN A 34 10.55 2.50 -2.15
CA ASN A 34 11.18 1.63 -3.14
C ASN A 34 12.02 0.53 -2.49
N ARG A 35 12.84 0.87 -1.49
CA ARG A 35 13.62 -0.11 -0.73
C ARG A 35 12.72 -1.14 -0.03
N MET A 36 11.60 -0.70 0.55
CA MET A 36 10.66 -1.60 1.22
C MET A 36 9.96 -2.56 0.26
N VAL A 37 9.40 -2.07 -0.86
CA VAL A 37 8.69 -2.94 -1.80
C VAL A 37 9.64 -3.91 -2.47
N GLN A 38 10.86 -3.48 -2.80
CA GLN A 38 11.88 -4.35 -3.38
C GLN A 38 12.29 -5.44 -2.40
N TYR A 39 12.54 -5.06 -1.13
CA TYR A 39 12.87 -6.01 -0.07
C TYR A 39 11.77 -7.06 0.11
N LEU A 40 10.51 -6.65 0.21
CA LEU A 40 9.37 -7.58 0.36
C LEU A 40 9.21 -8.47 -0.88
N TYR A 41 9.32 -7.89 -2.07
CA TYR A 41 9.23 -8.62 -3.33
C TYR A 41 10.33 -9.70 -3.45
N ASP A 42 11.55 -9.40 -3.00
CA ASP A 42 12.68 -10.31 -3.06
C ASP A 42 12.74 -11.33 -1.91
N GLN A 43 12.27 -10.98 -0.72
CA GLN A 43 12.42 -11.82 0.46
C GLN A 43 11.23 -12.74 0.73
N LEU A 44 10.03 -12.38 0.28
CA LEU A 44 8.85 -13.25 0.41
C LEU A 44 8.85 -14.30 -0.71
N ARG A 45 8.98 -15.57 -0.34
CA ARG A 45 9.13 -16.72 -1.24
C ARG A 45 8.01 -17.73 -1.04
N ASP A 46 7.77 -18.51 -2.07
CA ASP A 46 6.99 -19.74 -1.98
C ASP A 46 7.89 -20.83 -1.37
N GLY A 47 7.50 -21.39 -0.22
CA GLY A 47 8.28 -22.42 0.48
C GLY A 47 8.48 -23.72 -0.30
N ILE A 48 7.74 -23.95 -1.40
CA ILE A 48 7.88 -25.15 -2.24
C ILE A 48 8.79 -24.87 -3.43
N THR A 49 8.55 -23.77 -4.14
CA THR A 49 9.23 -23.47 -5.42
C THR A 49 10.44 -22.55 -5.28
N GLU A 50 10.60 -21.89 -4.12
CA GLU A 50 11.57 -20.82 -3.84
C GLU A 50 11.45 -19.59 -4.78
N GLU A 51 10.46 -19.57 -5.67
CA GLU A 51 10.12 -18.40 -6.46
C GLU A 51 9.58 -17.28 -5.57
N ARG A 52 9.58 -16.05 -6.08
CA ARG A 52 8.96 -14.92 -5.39
C ARG A 52 7.47 -15.22 -5.18
N ALA A 53 7.02 -15.13 -3.93
CA ALA A 53 5.63 -15.39 -3.57
C ALA A 53 4.69 -14.33 -4.14
N CYS A 54 5.17 -13.10 -4.35
CA CYS A 54 4.36 -12.01 -4.89
C CYS A 54 4.60 -11.85 -6.40
N SER A 55 3.53 -11.66 -7.16
CA SER A 55 3.62 -11.16 -8.54
C SER A 55 3.86 -9.65 -8.60
N LEU A 56 3.35 -8.94 -7.59
CA LEU A 56 3.40 -7.47 -7.50
C LEU A 56 3.32 -7.05 -6.03
N VAL A 57 4.16 -6.09 -5.64
CA VAL A 57 4.14 -5.40 -4.34
C VAL A 57 4.05 -3.91 -4.62
N ARG A 58 3.12 -3.21 -3.96
CA ARG A 58 2.90 -1.77 -4.15
C ARG A 58 2.84 -1.06 -2.82
N PHE A 59 3.39 0.15 -2.78
CA PHE A 59 3.30 1.04 -1.64
C PHE A 59 2.53 2.30 -2.02
N PHE A 60 1.52 2.61 -1.23
CA PHE A 60 0.67 3.78 -1.40
C PHE A 60 0.74 4.69 -0.18
N LYS A 61 0.54 5.98 -0.42
CA LYS A 61 0.33 6.98 0.63
C LYS A 61 -0.71 8.00 0.17
N THR A 62 -1.56 8.48 1.07
CA THR A 62 -2.38 9.66 0.76
C THR A 62 -1.51 10.91 0.71
N HIS A 63 -1.75 11.72 -0.31
CA HIS A 63 -0.99 12.95 -0.52
C HIS A 63 -1.93 14.04 -1.01
N PRO A 64 -1.78 15.30 -0.56
CA PRO A 64 -2.64 16.38 -1.03
C PRO A 64 -2.42 16.63 -2.52
N PHE A 65 -3.52 16.85 -3.24
CA PHE A 65 -3.54 17.00 -4.69
C PHE A 65 -2.60 18.12 -5.17
N CYS A 66 -2.56 19.25 -4.48
CA CYS A 66 -1.69 20.38 -4.86
C CYS A 66 -0.19 20.09 -4.78
N ALA A 67 0.23 19.12 -3.97
CA ALA A 67 1.63 18.73 -3.80
C ALA A 67 2.04 17.54 -4.67
N LEU A 68 1.11 16.99 -5.46
CA LEU A 68 1.43 15.98 -6.46
C LEU A 68 2.23 16.58 -7.61
N GLU A 69 3.11 15.77 -8.21
CA GLU A 69 3.76 16.10 -9.48
C GLU A 69 2.72 16.38 -10.59
N PRO A 70 3.04 17.23 -11.59
CA PRO A 70 2.09 17.63 -12.62
C PRO A 70 1.41 16.48 -13.37
N ASP A 71 2.13 15.39 -13.61
CA ASP A 71 1.60 14.22 -14.30
C ASP A 71 0.62 13.42 -13.43
N LEU A 72 0.85 13.37 -12.11
CA LEU A 72 -0.06 12.75 -11.15
C LEU A 72 -1.33 13.60 -10.97
N GLN A 73 -1.21 14.93 -10.97
CA GLN A 73 -2.38 15.83 -10.97
C GLN A 73 -3.24 15.62 -12.21
N ARG A 74 -2.61 15.51 -13.39
CA ARG A 74 -3.31 15.25 -14.65
C ARG A 74 -4.04 13.91 -14.61
N PHE A 75 -3.37 12.87 -14.12
CA PHE A 75 -3.95 11.54 -13.94
C PHE A 75 -5.18 11.56 -13.02
N ALA A 76 -5.08 12.21 -11.86
CA ALA A 76 -6.19 12.31 -10.91
C ALA A 76 -7.38 13.11 -11.50
N ARG A 77 -7.14 14.23 -12.20
CA ARG A 77 -8.20 15.00 -12.89
C ARG A 77 -8.92 14.18 -13.96
N GLN A 78 -8.19 13.40 -14.75
CA GLN A 78 -8.78 12.51 -15.75
C GLN A 78 -9.71 11.47 -15.10
N MET A 79 -9.34 10.94 -13.92
CA MET A 79 -10.20 10.01 -13.18
C MET A 79 -11.45 10.67 -12.59
N LEU A 80 -11.36 11.93 -12.14
CA LEU A 80 -12.52 12.68 -11.65
C LEU A 80 -13.55 12.89 -12.75
N GLY A 81 -13.11 13.13 -13.99
CA GLY A 81 -14.00 13.46 -15.11
C GLY A 81 -14.65 14.84 -14.99
N VAL A 82 -14.31 15.61 -13.96
CA VAL A 82 -14.78 16.97 -13.66
C VAL A 82 -13.64 17.81 -13.09
N ASP A 83 -13.71 19.13 -13.25
CA ASP A 83 -12.72 20.08 -12.76
C ASP A 83 -12.96 20.47 -11.28
N SER A 84 -13.33 19.49 -10.45
CA SER A 84 -13.67 19.67 -9.02
C SER A 84 -12.49 19.36 -8.09
N ALA A 85 -11.26 19.32 -8.60
CA ALA A 85 -10.09 19.04 -7.79
C ALA A 85 -9.73 20.25 -6.92
N HIS A 86 -9.96 20.15 -5.62
CA HIS A 86 -9.53 21.17 -4.65
C HIS A 86 -8.10 20.87 -4.16
N ALA A 87 -7.33 21.91 -3.81
CA ALA A 87 -5.91 21.79 -3.49
C ALA A 87 -5.59 20.78 -2.36
N SER A 88 -6.40 20.75 -1.31
CA SER A 88 -6.21 19.87 -0.14
C SER A 88 -6.80 18.47 -0.29
N MET A 89 -7.52 18.17 -1.40
CA MET A 89 -8.10 16.85 -1.65
C MET A 89 -7.01 15.78 -1.58
N LYS A 90 -7.25 14.72 -0.80
CA LYS A 90 -6.30 13.60 -0.69
C LYS A 90 -6.37 12.71 -1.93
N CYS A 91 -5.22 12.30 -2.42
CA CYS A 91 -5.08 11.28 -3.45
C CYS A 91 -4.31 10.10 -2.89
N LEU A 92 -4.85 8.88 -3.02
CA LEU A 92 -4.11 7.66 -2.75
C LEU A 92 -3.06 7.48 -3.86
N THR A 93 -1.82 7.76 -3.54
CA THR A 93 -0.72 7.93 -4.50
C THR A 93 0.26 6.78 -4.40
N LEU A 94 0.62 6.20 -5.54
CA LEU A 94 1.63 5.15 -5.65
C LEU A 94 3.02 5.77 -5.48
N LEU A 95 3.73 5.43 -4.40
CA LEU A 95 5.12 5.86 -4.20
C LEU A 95 6.14 4.81 -4.61
N ALA A 96 5.77 3.52 -4.59
CA ALA A 96 6.69 2.47 -5.03
C ALA A 96 5.96 1.23 -5.53
N THR A 97 6.63 0.49 -6.43
CA THR A 97 6.12 -0.74 -7.01
C THR A 97 7.28 -1.67 -7.40
N ALA A 98 7.12 -2.96 -7.13
CA ALA A 98 8.06 -4.00 -7.54
C ALA A 98 7.28 -5.22 -8.01
N GLY A 99 7.61 -5.77 -9.18
CA GLY A 99 6.77 -6.78 -9.80
C GLY A 99 7.41 -7.56 -10.93
N LYS A 100 6.68 -8.59 -11.38
CA LYS A 100 7.16 -9.55 -12.39
C LYS A 100 7.43 -8.90 -13.75
N GLU A 101 6.55 -7.99 -14.18
CA GLU A 101 6.73 -7.26 -15.43
C GLU A 101 7.72 -6.10 -15.26
N SER A 102 8.55 -5.85 -16.26
CA SER A 102 9.55 -4.77 -16.21
C SER A 102 8.90 -3.41 -15.90
N THR A 103 7.76 -3.14 -16.53
CA THR A 103 6.98 -1.90 -16.36
C THR A 103 6.34 -1.75 -14.98
N TRP A 104 6.37 -2.78 -14.13
CA TRP A 104 5.87 -2.73 -12.76
C TRP A 104 6.93 -2.33 -11.74
N ASN A 105 8.17 -2.13 -12.17
CA ASN A 105 9.30 -1.75 -11.31
C ASN A 105 9.59 -0.23 -11.37
N ALA A 106 8.73 0.54 -12.04
CA ALA A 106 8.80 1.99 -12.10
C ALA A 106 7.39 2.59 -11.94
N ARG A 107 7.19 3.47 -10.95
CA ARG A 107 5.85 4.00 -10.63
C ARG A 107 5.25 4.84 -11.76
N ASN A 108 6.09 5.56 -12.49
CA ASN A 108 5.70 6.41 -13.62
C ASN A 108 5.17 5.59 -14.81
N GLU A 109 5.58 4.33 -14.95
CA GLU A 109 5.11 3.39 -15.97
C GLU A 109 3.81 2.67 -15.60
N SER A 110 3.33 2.82 -14.36
CA SER A 110 2.14 2.11 -13.90
C SER A 110 0.90 2.51 -14.70
N ALA A 111 0.28 1.59 -15.44
CA ALA A 111 -0.88 1.92 -16.28
C ALA A 111 -2.12 2.41 -15.49
N GLY A 112 -2.22 2.09 -14.19
CA GLY A 112 -3.36 2.45 -13.36
C GLY A 112 -3.00 2.63 -11.88
N HIS A 113 -3.88 3.30 -11.16
CA HIS A 113 -3.73 3.61 -9.73
C HIS A 113 -2.45 4.42 -9.43
N LYS A 114 -2.08 5.39 -10.27
CA LYS A 114 -0.95 6.30 -10.00
C LYS A 114 -1.28 7.28 -8.87
N ALA A 115 -2.43 7.94 -8.98
CA ALA A 115 -2.99 8.85 -7.98
C ALA A 115 -4.52 8.76 -8.04
N VAL A 116 -5.11 7.99 -7.13
CA VAL A 116 -6.58 7.81 -7.07
C VAL A 116 -7.17 8.92 -6.21
N PRO A 117 -8.01 9.81 -6.76
CA PRO A 117 -8.63 10.88 -5.98
C PRO A 117 -9.58 10.29 -4.94
N LEU A 118 -9.43 10.72 -3.69
CA LEU A 118 -10.36 10.42 -2.60
C LEU A 118 -11.15 11.71 -2.34
N LEU A 119 -12.21 11.93 -3.11
CA LEU A 119 -13.04 13.14 -3.03
C LEU A 119 -14.26 12.95 -2.11
N SER A 120 -14.88 11.77 -2.17
CA SER A 120 -16.10 11.44 -1.46
C SER A 120 -16.23 9.93 -1.28
N ASP A 121 -17.12 9.50 -0.38
CA ASP A 121 -17.44 8.09 -0.16
C ASP A 121 -17.95 7.43 -1.45
N GLU A 122 -18.77 8.13 -2.24
CA GLU A 122 -19.26 7.66 -3.54
C GLU A 122 -18.12 7.41 -4.52
N MET A 123 -17.11 8.28 -4.54
CA MET A 123 -15.93 8.08 -5.37
C MET A 123 -15.12 6.87 -4.91
N VAL A 124 -14.91 6.74 -3.60
CA VAL A 124 -14.18 5.60 -3.02
C VAL A 124 -14.90 4.29 -3.31
N ALA A 125 -16.23 4.25 -3.26
CA ALA A 125 -17.06 3.08 -3.55
C ALA A 125 -16.90 2.54 -4.98
N ARG A 126 -16.42 3.38 -5.93
CA ARG A 126 -16.08 2.94 -7.30
C ARG A 126 -14.82 2.08 -7.36
N PHE A 127 -14.05 2.02 -6.29
CA PHE A 127 -12.81 1.25 -6.18
C PHE A 127 -12.94 0.21 -5.06
N PRO A 128 -13.55 -0.98 -5.32
CA PRO A 128 -13.88 -1.95 -4.28
C PRO A 128 -12.70 -2.33 -3.38
N MET A 129 -11.50 -2.47 -3.94
CA MET A 129 -10.29 -2.77 -3.19
C MET A 129 -9.90 -1.65 -2.23
N ILE A 130 -10.03 -0.38 -2.65
CA ILE A 130 -9.68 0.78 -1.81
C ILE A 130 -10.71 0.92 -0.69
N SER A 131 -12.01 0.78 -0.99
CA SER A 131 -13.06 0.78 0.03
C SER A 131 -12.81 -0.31 1.08
N GLN A 132 -12.47 -1.52 0.64
CA GLN A 132 -12.18 -2.63 1.53
C GLN A 132 -10.89 -2.42 2.33
N LEU A 133 -9.86 -1.82 1.73
CA LEU A 133 -8.62 -1.49 2.44
C LEU A 133 -8.88 -0.49 3.57
N ILE A 134 -9.58 0.60 3.28
CA ILE A 134 -9.92 1.63 4.27
C ILE A 134 -10.77 1.03 5.40
N GLY A 135 -11.83 0.30 5.03
CA GLY A 135 -12.72 -0.32 6.02
C GLY A 135 -12.04 -1.39 6.88
N GLN A 136 -11.22 -2.26 6.30
CA GLN A 136 -10.47 -3.29 7.05
C GLN A 136 -9.35 -2.70 7.90
N PHE A 137 -8.88 -1.49 7.58
CA PHE A 137 -8.00 -0.74 8.47
C PHE A 137 -8.72 -0.13 9.68
N GLY A 138 -10.04 -0.30 9.78
CA GLY A 138 -10.85 0.28 10.85
C GLY A 138 -11.03 1.79 10.70
N LEU A 139 -10.78 2.33 9.51
CA LEU A 139 -10.85 3.75 9.22
C LEU A 139 -12.22 4.06 8.61
N ASP A 140 -12.83 5.13 9.09
CA ASP A 140 -13.97 5.75 8.41
C ASP A 140 -13.46 6.53 7.19
N VAL A 141 -14.11 6.38 6.04
CA VAL A 141 -13.72 7.06 4.80
C VAL A 141 -13.69 8.58 5.02
N GLY A 142 -14.65 9.15 5.74
CA GLY A 142 -14.70 10.57 6.06
C GLY A 142 -13.45 11.06 6.79
N LYS A 143 -12.89 10.24 7.68
CA LYS A 143 -11.66 10.57 8.44
C LYS A 143 -10.39 10.46 7.60
N VAL A 144 -10.39 9.63 6.56
CA VAL A 144 -9.30 9.58 5.56
C VAL A 144 -9.36 10.79 4.63
N LEU A 145 -10.57 11.22 4.27
CA LEU A 145 -10.81 12.42 3.45
C LEU A 145 -10.42 13.70 4.19
N GLN A 146 -10.80 13.80 5.47
CA GLN A 146 -10.58 14.97 6.33
C GLN A 146 -10.22 14.52 7.75
N PRO A 147 -8.93 14.29 8.05
CA PRO A 147 -8.50 13.95 9.39
C PRO A 147 -8.61 15.17 10.31
N ASP A 148 -9.19 15.00 11.51
CA ASP A 148 -9.23 16.02 12.57
C ASP A 148 -8.20 15.74 13.68
N GLU A 149 -7.87 16.75 14.49
CA GLU A 149 -6.82 16.63 15.53
C GLU A 149 -7.14 15.54 16.57
N LYS A 150 -8.41 15.34 16.89
CA LYS A 150 -8.85 14.30 17.84
C LYS A 150 -8.62 12.90 17.26
N PHE A 151 -8.93 12.70 15.99
CA PHE A 151 -8.68 11.45 15.30
C PHE A 151 -7.19 11.12 15.27
N LEU A 152 -6.33 12.10 15.00
CA LEU A 152 -4.87 11.89 15.00
C LEU A 152 -4.37 11.41 16.38
N LEU A 153 -4.79 12.08 17.46
CA LEU A 153 -4.42 11.73 18.83
C LEU A 153 -4.91 10.33 19.24
N ASP A 154 -6.17 9.98 18.92
CA ASP A 154 -6.75 8.68 19.26
C ASP A 154 -6.09 7.51 18.51
N HIS A 155 -5.51 7.78 17.33
CA HIS A 155 -5.06 6.76 16.38
C HIS A 155 -3.54 6.67 16.24
N GLU A 156 -2.77 7.49 16.97
CA GLU A 156 -1.32 7.37 17.07
C GLU A 156 -0.86 5.98 17.55
N GLN A 157 -1.68 5.29 18.36
CA GLN A 157 -1.34 4.01 19.01
C GLN A 157 -2.11 2.78 18.48
N THR A 158 -3.19 2.92 17.71
CA THR A 158 -4.23 1.86 17.58
C THR A 158 -4.65 1.41 16.18
N THR A 159 -4.21 2.04 15.08
CA THR A 159 -4.63 1.65 13.70
C THR A 159 -3.49 1.15 12.82
N TYR A 160 -2.73 0.17 13.32
CA TYR A 160 -2.04 -0.76 12.44
C TYR A 160 -2.95 -1.94 12.20
N ASN A 161 -3.39 -2.10 10.96
CA ASN A 161 -4.33 -3.15 10.59
C ASN A 161 -3.94 -3.79 9.28
N VAL A 162 -4.60 -4.91 8.99
CA VAL A 162 -4.37 -5.71 7.80
C VAL A 162 -5.62 -5.74 6.94
N PHE A 163 -5.43 -5.60 5.65
CA PHE A 163 -6.41 -5.83 4.60
C PHE A 163 -6.13 -7.21 4.03
N HIS A 164 -7.10 -8.11 4.00
CA HIS A 164 -6.87 -9.47 3.53
C HIS A 164 -8.00 -9.96 2.63
N VAL A 165 -7.60 -10.44 1.45
CA VAL A 165 -8.45 -11.18 0.51
C VAL A 165 -7.87 -12.60 0.43
N PRO A 166 -8.44 -13.59 1.15
CA PRO A 166 -7.89 -14.95 1.20
C PRO A 166 -7.94 -15.65 -0.16
N GLN A 167 -8.95 -15.33 -0.98
CA GLN A 167 -9.12 -15.87 -2.33
C GLN A 167 -9.33 -14.73 -3.34
N ALA A 168 -8.35 -14.50 -4.19
CA ALA A 168 -8.39 -13.44 -5.20
C ALA A 168 -9.22 -13.82 -6.44
N LEU A 169 -9.17 -15.09 -6.85
CA LEU A 169 -9.92 -15.59 -8.01
C LEU A 169 -11.43 -15.49 -7.76
N GLY A 170 -12.11 -14.76 -8.64
CA GLY A 170 -13.56 -14.51 -8.56
C GLY A 170 -13.98 -13.50 -7.49
N SER A 171 -13.03 -12.89 -6.76
CA SER A 171 -13.36 -11.91 -5.73
C SER A 171 -13.87 -10.59 -6.33
N PRO A 172 -15.05 -10.08 -5.90
CA PRO A 172 -15.56 -8.80 -6.36
C PRO A 172 -14.71 -7.61 -5.87
N VAL A 173 -13.86 -7.83 -4.88
CA VAL A 173 -12.91 -6.83 -4.36
C VAL A 173 -11.83 -6.51 -5.40
N ILE A 174 -11.55 -7.44 -6.33
CA ILE A 174 -10.48 -7.31 -7.32
C ILE A 174 -11.08 -7.43 -8.73
N PRO A 175 -11.53 -6.32 -9.35
CA PRO A 175 -12.19 -6.38 -10.66
C PRO A 175 -11.31 -6.90 -11.80
N ALA A 176 -9.99 -6.72 -11.72
CA ALA A 176 -9.02 -7.08 -12.76
C ALA A 176 -8.76 -8.60 -12.84
N GLN A 177 -9.81 -9.40 -13.02
CA GLN A 177 -9.72 -10.86 -13.04
C GLN A 177 -8.99 -11.38 -14.27
N LYS A 178 -9.38 -10.90 -15.46
CA LYS A 178 -8.86 -11.40 -16.75
C LYS A 178 -7.46 -10.91 -17.05
N ASP A 179 -7.14 -9.68 -16.66
CA ASP A 179 -5.89 -9.02 -17.06
C ASP A 179 -4.80 -9.09 -15.98
N PHE A 180 -5.17 -9.47 -14.74
CA PHE A 180 -4.23 -9.49 -13.62
C PHE A 180 -4.33 -10.74 -12.72
N VAL A 181 -5.50 -11.05 -12.15
CA VAL A 181 -5.60 -12.18 -11.19
C VAL A 181 -5.30 -13.52 -11.85
N ILE A 182 -5.94 -13.81 -12.98
CA ILE A 182 -5.79 -15.10 -13.68
C ILE A 182 -4.40 -15.24 -14.32
N PRO A 183 -3.91 -14.28 -15.15
CA PRO A 183 -2.63 -14.46 -15.87
C PRO A 183 -1.42 -14.54 -14.94
N TYR A 184 -1.46 -13.82 -13.81
CA TYR A 184 -0.34 -13.79 -12.86
C TYR A 184 -0.51 -14.76 -11.69
N GLY A 185 -1.59 -15.54 -11.69
CA GLY A 185 -1.86 -16.59 -10.70
C GLY A 185 -2.03 -16.04 -9.29
N ILE A 186 -2.67 -14.87 -9.14
CA ILE A 186 -2.89 -14.28 -7.82
C ILE A 186 -3.88 -15.15 -7.05
N ARG A 187 -3.43 -15.69 -5.92
CA ARG A 187 -4.23 -16.54 -5.02
C ARG A 187 -4.79 -15.75 -3.85
N SER A 188 -4.01 -14.85 -3.27
CA SER A 188 -4.41 -14.04 -2.11
C SER A 188 -3.83 -12.62 -2.21
N VAL A 189 -4.49 -11.65 -1.58
CA VAL A 189 -4.00 -10.27 -1.47
C VAL A 189 -3.93 -9.89 0.00
N LEU A 190 -2.80 -9.31 0.40
CA LEU A 190 -2.56 -8.83 1.75
C LEU A 190 -2.10 -7.38 1.68
N GLY A 191 -2.79 -6.49 2.39
CA GLY A 191 -2.36 -5.13 2.66
C GLY A 191 -2.06 -4.94 4.13
N PHE A 192 -1.07 -4.12 4.46
CA PHE A 192 -0.82 -3.68 5.83
C PHE A 192 -0.33 -2.24 5.82
N GLY A 193 -0.73 -1.48 6.85
CA GLY A 193 -0.51 -0.05 6.87
C GLY A 193 -1.15 0.62 8.07
N GLY A 194 -1.25 1.94 7.99
CA GLY A 194 -1.81 2.76 9.06
C GLY A 194 -1.68 4.25 8.77
N MET A 195 -1.77 5.05 9.82
CA MET A 195 -1.71 6.51 9.74
C MET A 195 -0.35 7.05 10.18
N LEU A 196 0.20 7.99 9.39
CA LEU A 196 1.32 8.84 9.79
C LEU A 196 0.82 9.97 10.72
N PRO A 197 1.72 10.60 11.52
CA PRO A 197 1.34 11.73 12.38
C PRO A 197 0.77 12.92 11.60
N THR A 198 1.12 13.05 10.31
CA THR A 198 0.58 14.06 9.39
C THR A 198 -0.90 13.83 9.03
N GLY A 199 -1.50 12.71 9.45
CA GLY A 199 -2.82 12.29 9.04
C GLY A 199 -2.87 11.66 7.66
N ASP A 200 -1.73 11.28 7.09
CA ASP A 200 -1.69 10.53 5.85
C ASP A 200 -1.77 9.03 6.10
N LEU A 201 -2.70 8.37 5.43
CA LEU A 201 -2.75 6.92 5.31
C LEU A 201 -1.57 6.43 4.47
N PHE A 202 -0.91 5.37 4.89
CA PHE A 202 0.00 4.59 4.07
C PHE A 202 -0.40 3.12 4.07
N ALA A 203 -0.12 2.42 2.98
CA ALA A 203 -0.39 0.99 2.85
C ALA A 203 0.57 0.30 1.89
N THR A 204 1.09 -0.86 2.32
CA THR A 204 1.80 -1.79 1.44
C THR A 204 0.84 -2.90 1.05
N ILE A 205 0.71 -3.21 -0.24
CA ILE A 205 -0.18 -4.24 -0.79
C ILE A 205 0.65 -5.31 -1.51
N LEU A 206 0.44 -6.56 -1.14
CA LEU A 206 1.07 -7.76 -1.67
C LEU A 206 0.05 -8.54 -2.51
N PHE A 207 0.33 -8.75 -3.79
CA PHE A 207 -0.45 -9.60 -4.67
C PHE A 207 0.24 -10.96 -4.78
N SER A 208 -0.20 -11.91 -3.97
CA SER A 208 0.47 -13.18 -3.72
C SER A 208 0.00 -14.30 -4.66
N ARG A 209 0.96 -15.08 -5.15
CA ARG A 209 0.79 -16.34 -5.87
C ARG A 209 0.63 -17.55 -4.94
N VAL A 210 0.81 -17.36 -3.63
CA VAL A 210 0.53 -18.35 -2.60
C VAL A 210 -0.71 -17.97 -1.80
N ALA A 211 -1.41 -18.97 -1.25
CA ALA A 211 -2.50 -18.71 -0.32
C ALA A 211 -1.92 -18.17 1.00
N ILE A 212 -2.58 -17.17 1.57
CA ILE A 212 -2.21 -16.59 2.87
C ILE A 212 -3.41 -16.82 3.79
N SER A 213 -3.22 -17.51 4.91
CA SER A 213 -4.28 -17.66 5.91
C SER A 213 -4.51 -16.35 6.66
N ARG A 214 -5.61 -16.26 7.41
CA ARG A 214 -5.85 -15.08 8.26
C ARG A 214 -4.76 -14.95 9.33
N GLU A 215 -4.33 -16.07 9.91
CA GLU A 215 -3.27 -16.11 10.91
C GLU A 215 -1.95 -15.57 10.36
N GLN A 216 -1.53 -15.98 9.16
CA GLN A 216 -0.32 -15.42 8.52
C GLN A 216 -0.50 -13.94 8.16
N ALA A 217 -1.68 -13.54 7.66
CA ALA A 217 -1.96 -12.13 7.37
C ALA A 217 -1.79 -11.23 8.60
N GLU A 218 -2.25 -11.67 9.78
CA GLU A 218 -2.13 -10.92 11.03
C GLU A 218 -0.68 -10.71 11.47
N MET A 219 0.26 -11.57 11.07
CA MET A 219 1.68 -11.38 11.31
C MET A 219 2.25 -10.13 10.62
N PHE A 220 1.56 -9.56 9.64
CA PHE A 220 1.98 -8.32 8.97
C PHE A 220 1.51 -7.06 9.71
N ARG A 221 0.60 -7.19 10.68
CA ARG A 221 0.11 -6.05 11.46
C ARG A 221 1.26 -5.30 12.16
N PRO A 222 2.21 -5.96 12.86
CA PRO A 222 3.34 -5.26 13.48
C PRO A 222 4.36 -4.71 12.47
N LEU A 223 4.35 -5.20 11.22
CA LEU A 223 5.22 -4.68 10.17
C LEU A 223 4.79 -3.29 9.71
N ALA A 224 3.50 -2.94 9.82
CA ALA A 224 3.03 -1.58 9.55
C ALA A 224 3.70 -0.54 10.45
N LEU A 225 3.91 -0.86 11.74
CA LEU A 225 4.68 0.00 12.65
C LEU A 225 6.14 0.12 12.20
N SER A 226 6.75 -0.99 11.76
CA SER A 226 8.13 -0.98 11.26
C SER A 226 8.30 -0.11 10.02
N VAL A 227 7.30 -0.14 9.12
CA VAL A 227 7.21 0.76 7.96
C VAL A 227 7.06 2.21 8.42
N LYS A 228 6.14 2.51 9.34
CA LYS A 228 5.94 3.87 9.87
C LYS A 228 7.24 4.43 10.43
N VAL A 229 7.95 3.68 11.27
CA VAL A 229 9.23 4.12 11.86
C VAL A 229 10.23 4.53 10.79
N ALA A 230 10.40 3.72 9.74
CA ALA A 230 11.32 4.05 8.65
C ALA A 230 10.88 5.25 7.80
N LEU A 231 9.59 5.58 7.76
CA LEU A 231 9.09 6.79 7.10
C LEU A 231 9.21 8.02 7.98
N LEU A 232 9.18 7.88 9.32
CA LEU A 232 9.32 9.00 10.24
C LEU A 232 10.70 9.62 10.21
N ASP A 233 11.74 8.82 9.94
CA ASP A 233 13.12 9.29 9.80
C ASP A 233 13.29 10.33 8.66
N ILE A 234 12.34 10.40 7.72
CA ILE A 234 12.35 11.31 6.57
C ILE A 234 11.06 12.14 6.46
N ALA A 235 10.28 12.26 7.54
CA ALA A 235 8.95 12.87 7.50
C ALA A 235 8.97 14.37 7.10
N ASP A 236 10.08 15.06 7.38
CA ASP A 236 10.29 16.47 7.04
C ASP A 236 10.96 16.67 5.66
N GLU A 237 11.32 15.59 4.98
CA GLU A 237 12.00 15.61 3.68
C GLU A 237 11.02 15.59 2.50
N ALA A 238 11.53 15.77 1.29
CA ALA A 238 10.74 15.63 0.07
C ALA A 238 10.06 14.25 -0.01
N VAL A 239 8.85 14.21 -0.59
CA VAL A 239 8.12 12.95 -0.77
C VAL A 239 8.55 12.23 -2.05
N PHE A 240 8.71 12.97 -3.15
CA PHE A 240 9.10 12.45 -4.46
C PHE A 240 10.60 12.67 -4.72
N ALA A 241 11.19 11.78 -5.52
CA ALA A 241 12.59 11.84 -5.93
C ALA A 241 12.83 12.72 -7.16
#